data_AF-A0A8J8PNG0-F1
#
_entry.id   AF-A0A8J8PNG0-F1
#
_cell.length_a   1.000
_cell.length_b   1.000
_cell.length_c   1.000
_cell.angle_alpha   90.00
_cell.angle_beta   90.00
_cell.angle_gamma   90.00
#
_symmetry.space_group_name_H-M   'P 1'
#
loop_
_entity.id
_entity.type
_entity.pdbx_description
1 polymer ?
#
loop_
_entity_poly.entity_id
_entity_poly.type
_entity_poly.pdbx_seq_one_letter_code
_entity_poly.pdbx_strand_id
1 'polypeptide(L)'
;MGLFTAPAPGTNFGINSPIIQINQYPVWDITVALALYFTGLGGMLMAITGALELSGKYPNLVKRNSIFAFIFTVLALVTFDIHLGNPVRGFFAPANALLELTHSWMARGIIFVGGLLLFSFLFMVLKVLNNKNVVANWTLAILGLIAGIFSTTYSGFELA
;
A
#
# COMPACT_ATOMS: atom_id res chain seq x y z
N MET A 1 0.42 16.37 -36.35
CA MET A 1 0.46 17.16 -35.12
C MET A 1 -0.63 18.22 -35.21
N GLY A 2 -1.78 17.99 -34.58
CA GLY A 2 -2.87 18.96 -34.52
C GLY A 2 -2.83 19.67 -33.17
N LEU A 3 -2.70 20.99 -33.20
CA LEU A 3 -2.74 21.85 -32.00
C LEU A 3 -4.15 21.81 -31.39
N PHE A 4 -4.24 21.35 -30.15
CA PHE A 4 -5.47 21.41 -29.36
C PHE A 4 -5.67 22.85 -28.86
N THR A 5 -6.55 23.61 -29.51
CA THR A 5 -7.06 24.87 -28.96
C THR A 5 -8.38 24.62 -28.24
N ALA A 6 -8.51 25.13 -27.01
CA ALA A 6 -9.73 25.03 -26.21
C ALA A 6 -10.90 25.77 -26.89
N PRO A 7 -12.15 25.26 -26.78
CA PRO A 7 -13.30 25.91 -27.39
C PRO A 7 -13.73 27.17 -26.62
N ALA A 8 -14.20 28.18 -27.34
CA ALA A 8 -14.70 29.43 -26.77
C ALA A 8 -16.07 29.24 -26.08
N PRO A 9 -16.38 30.00 -25.02
CA PRO A 9 -17.61 29.80 -24.24
C PRO A 9 -18.86 30.19 -25.04
N GLY A 10 -19.90 29.32 -25.03
CA GLY A 10 -21.25 29.67 -25.49
C GLY A 10 -21.77 29.02 -26.78
N THR A 11 -21.15 27.96 -27.31
CA THR A 11 -21.67 27.25 -28.50
C THR A 11 -22.41 25.97 -28.13
N ASN A 12 -23.65 25.83 -28.59
CA ASN A 12 -24.50 24.66 -28.43
C ASN A 12 -24.28 23.68 -29.59
N PHE A 13 -23.72 22.51 -29.27
CA PHE A 13 -23.67 21.29 -30.08
C PHE A 13 -23.00 21.38 -31.47
N GLY A 14 -21.71 21.02 -31.52
CA GLY A 14 -21.04 20.51 -32.71
C GLY A 14 -20.49 19.12 -32.42
N ILE A 15 -21.04 18.11 -33.10
CA ILE A 15 -20.59 16.70 -33.21
C ILE A 15 -19.80 16.22 -31.99
N ASN A 16 -20.52 15.64 -31.03
CA ASN A 16 -20.04 15.04 -29.79
C ASN A 16 -18.79 14.17 -30.01
N SER A 17 -17.63 14.81 -30.00
CA SER A 17 -16.37 14.16 -29.74
C SER A 17 -16.37 13.91 -28.22
N PRO A 18 -16.28 12.65 -27.75
CA PRO A 18 -16.34 12.32 -26.34
C PRO A 18 -15.02 12.67 -25.65
N ILE A 19 -14.59 13.92 -25.76
CA ILE A 19 -13.31 14.41 -25.22
C ILE A 19 -13.52 15.08 -23.86
N ILE A 20 -14.77 15.31 -23.42
CA ILE A 20 -15.06 15.92 -22.12
C ILE A 20 -16.26 15.22 -21.44
N GLN A 21 -16.09 13.94 -21.14
CA GLN A 21 -16.49 13.42 -19.82
C GLN A 21 -15.21 13.03 -19.10
N ILE A 22 -14.35 14.03 -18.86
CA ILE A 22 -13.37 13.92 -17.77
C ILE A 22 -14.23 13.73 -16.52
N ASN A 23 -14.17 12.53 -15.96
CA ASN A 23 -14.90 12.06 -14.79
C ASN A 23 -15.07 13.19 -13.77
N GLN A 24 -16.30 13.68 -13.57
CA GLN A 24 -16.62 14.75 -12.61
C GLN A 24 -16.65 14.25 -11.15
N TYR A 25 -16.31 12.98 -10.92
CA TYR A 25 -16.21 12.37 -9.60
C TYR A 25 -14.74 12.20 -9.24
N PRO A 26 -14.36 12.39 -7.96
CA PRO A 26 -13.02 12.05 -7.53
C PRO A 26 -12.78 10.58 -7.88
N VAL A 27 -11.74 10.32 -8.69
CA VAL A 27 -11.37 8.95 -9.11
C VAL A 27 -11.04 8.09 -7.89
N TRP A 28 -10.62 8.73 -6.79
CA TRP A 28 -10.39 8.13 -5.49
C TRP A 28 -11.47 8.57 -4.52
N ASP A 29 -12.16 7.59 -3.95
CA ASP A 29 -13.19 7.79 -2.95
C ASP A 29 -12.66 7.48 -1.54
N ILE A 30 -13.57 7.38 -0.57
CA ILE A 30 -13.22 7.09 0.82
C ILE A 30 -12.51 5.74 1.00
N THR A 31 -12.68 4.79 0.07
CA THR A 31 -12.04 3.47 0.17
C THR A 31 -10.53 3.57 -0.05
N VAL A 32 -10.08 4.43 -0.98
CA VAL A 32 -8.66 4.73 -1.18
C VAL A 32 -8.11 5.48 0.03
N ALA A 33 -8.83 6.46 0.55
CA ALA A 33 -8.40 7.20 1.74
C ALA A 33 -8.20 6.28 2.95
N LEU A 34 -9.11 5.32 3.16
CA LEU A 34 -8.98 4.29 4.20
C LEU A 34 -7.79 3.35 3.92
N ALA A 35 -7.58 2.96 2.67
CA ALA A 35 -6.46 2.11 2.29
C ALA A 35 -5.10 2.78 2.61
N LEU A 36 -4.96 4.07 2.28
CA LEU A 36 -3.77 4.85 2.60
C LEU A 36 -3.61 5.05 4.10
N TYR A 37 -4.70 5.31 4.83
CA TYR A 37 -4.68 5.44 6.29
C TYR A 37 -4.19 4.16 6.97
N PHE A 38 -4.75 3.01 6.61
CA PHE A 38 -4.35 1.72 7.19
C PHE A 38 -2.94 1.29 6.74
N THR A 39 -2.54 1.61 5.51
CA THR A 39 -1.15 1.42 5.06
C THR A 39 -0.19 2.25 5.91
N GLY A 40 -0.54 3.49 6.21
CA GLY A 40 0.19 4.39 7.09
C GLY A 40 0.37 3.80 8.50
N LEU A 41 -0.73 3.40 9.13
CA LEU A 41 -0.72 2.80 10.47
C LEU A 41 0.07 1.49 10.51
N GLY A 42 -0.19 0.58 9.58
CA GLY A 42 0.48 -0.71 9.50
C GLY A 42 1.97 -0.57 9.24
N GLY A 43 2.35 0.29 8.30
CA GLY A 43 3.75 0.54 7.93
C GLY A 43 4.56 1.17 9.06
N MET A 44 4.05 2.24 9.68
CA MET A 44 4.74 2.89 10.79
C MET A 44 4.83 2.01 12.03
N LEU A 45 3.74 1.30 12.36
CA LEU A 45 3.76 0.37 13.48
C LEU A 45 4.77 -0.76 13.23
N MET A 46 4.85 -1.28 12.00
CA MET A 46 5.83 -2.30 11.64
C MET A 46 7.26 -1.76 11.73
N ALA A 47 7.52 -0.53 11.28
CA ALA A 47 8.83 0.11 11.39
C ALA A 47 9.28 0.27 12.84
N ILE A 48 8.41 0.78 13.71
CA ILE A 48 8.67 0.90 15.16
C ILE A 48 8.92 -0.49 15.77
N THR A 49 8.10 -1.47 15.40
CA THR A 49 8.19 -2.83 15.92
C THR A 49 9.50 -3.51 15.51
N GLY A 50 9.92 -3.33 14.26
CA GLY A 50 11.21 -3.83 13.77
C GLY A 50 12.39 -3.23 14.52
N ALA A 51 12.37 -1.91 14.76
CA ALA A 51 13.40 -1.25 15.57
C ALA A 51 13.42 -1.74 17.02
N LEU A 52 12.25 -1.94 17.63
CA LEU A 52 12.14 -2.47 18.99
C LEU A 52 12.64 -3.92 19.10
N GLU A 53 12.40 -4.76 18.09
CA GLU A 53 12.91 -6.12 18.03
C GLU A 53 14.44 -6.16 18.05
N LEU A 54 15.09 -5.27 17.29
CA LEU A 54 16.55 -5.15 17.28
C LEU A 54 17.12 -4.73 18.65
N SER A 55 16.36 -3.98 19.45
CA SER A 55 16.77 -3.57 20.80
C SER A 55 16.65 -4.69 21.85
N GLY A 56 15.77 -5.68 21.63
CA GLY A 56 15.49 -6.78 22.58
C GLY A 56 14.80 -6.39 23.90
N LYS A 57 14.50 -5.09 24.13
CA LYS A 57 14.06 -4.59 25.44
C LYS A 57 12.60 -4.87 25.80
N TYR A 58 11.72 -5.10 24.82
CA TYR A 58 10.27 -5.18 25.05
C TYR A 58 9.57 -6.30 24.24
N PRO A 59 9.87 -7.59 24.49
CA PRO A 59 9.38 -8.70 23.67
C PRO A 59 7.85 -8.83 23.63
N ASN A 60 7.17 -8.56 24.75
CA ASN A 60 5.71 -8.60 24.82
C ASN A 60 5.05 -7.48 24.00
N LEU A 61 5.67 -6.29 23.97
CA LEU A 61 5.19 -5.17 23.18
C LEU A 61 5.39 -5.45 21.69
N VAL A 62 6.55 -5.98 21.31
CA VAL A 62 6.84 -6.38 19.91
C VAL A 62 5.82 -7.41 19.42
N LYS A 63 5.53 -8.43 20.22
CA LYS A 63 4.51 -9.43 19.89
C LYS A 63 3.15 -8.78 19.65
N ARG A 64 2.68 -7.94 20.58
CA ARG A 64 1.38 -7.26 20.43
C ARG A 64 1.35 -6.35 19.20
N ASN A 65 2.39 -5.56 18.99
CA ASN A 65 2.45 -4.65 17.86
C ASN A 65 2.49 -5.39 16.51
N SER A 66 3.17 -6.54 16.43
CA SER A 66 3.19 -7.36 15.21
C SER A 66 1.80 -7.80 14.77
N ILE A 67 0.92 -8.12 15.73
CA ILE A 67 -0.47 -8.51 15.47
C ILE A 67 -1.26 -7.32 14.91
N PHE A 68 -1.17 -6.15 15.56
CA PHE A 68 -1.87 -4.96 15.08
C PHE A 68 -1.33 -4.46 13.74
N ALA A 69 -0.02 -4.52 13.52
CA ALA A 69 0.58 -4.18 12.23
C ALA A 69 -0.01 -5.07 11.13
N PHE A 70 -0.09 -6.38 11.36
CA PHE A 70 -0.72 -7.31 10.42
C PHE A 70 -2.20 -6.97 10.18
N ILE A 71 -2.99 -6.75 11.24
CA ILE A 71 -4.41 -6.37 11.10
C ILE A 71 -4.59 -5.12 10.24
N PHE A 72 -3.82 -4.06 10.48
CA PHE A 72 -3.88 -2.85 9.66
C PHE A 72 -3.51 -3.11 8.20
N THR A 73 -2.51 -3.96 7.95
CA THR A 73 -2.12 -4.29 6.56
C THR A 73 -3.19 -5.11 5.83
N VAL A 74 -3.93 -5.96 6.54
CA VAL A 74 -5.08 -6.67 5.97
C VAL A 74 -6.22 -5.69 5.67
N LEU A 75 -6.50 -4.75 6.56
CA LEU A 75 -7.52 -3.71 6.32
C LEU A 75 -7.16 -2.82 5.13
N ALA A 76 -5.88 -2.49 4.96
CA ALA A 76 -5.38 -1.79 3.78
C ALA A 76 -5.63 -2.59 2.50
N LEU A 77 -5.30 -3.89 2.48
CA LEU A 77 -5.55 -4.75 1.32
C LEU A 77 -7.05 -4.82 0.97
N VAL A 78 -7.91 -5.07 1.97
CA VAL A 78 -9.35 -5.18 1.77
C VAL A 78 -9.94 -3.90 1.19
N THR A 79 -9.48 -2.74 1.66
CA THR A 79 -9.94 -1.45 1.15
C THR A 79 -9.45 -1.16 -0.27
N PHE A 80 -8.21 -1.56 -0.62
CA PHE A 80 -7.74 -1.54 -2.01
C PHE A 80 -8.53 -2.48 -2.93
N ASP A 81 -8.85 -3.69 -2.48
CA ASP A 81 -9.62 -4.67 -3.26
C ASP A 81 -11.07 -4.19 -3.51
N ILE A 82 -11.70 -3.58 -2.50
CA ILE A 82 -13.03 -2.96 -2.64
C ILE A 82 -12.98 -1.85 -3.69
N HIS A 83 -11.94 -0.99 -3.65
CA HIS A 83 -11.80 0.10 -4.60
C HIS A 83 -11.62 -0.40 -6.05
N LEU A 84 -10.78 -1.43 -6.24
CA LEU A 84 -10.46 -1.98 -7.56
C LEU A 84 -11.65 -2.71 -8.20
N GLY A 85 -12.64 -3.15 -7.40
CA GLY A 85 -13.84 -3.85 -7.88
C GLY A 85 -13.56 -5.22 -8.54
N ASN A 86 -12.31 -5.68 -8.54
CA ASN A 86 -11.88 -6.93 -9.15
C ASN A 86 -10.79 -7.64 -8.31
N PRO A 87 -11.19 -8.33 -7.23
CA PRO A 87 -10.25 -8.96 -6.30
C PRO A 87 -9.40 -10.05 -6.95
N VAL A 88 -9.89 -10.70 -8.01
CA VAL A 88 -9.13 -11.73 -8.76
C VAL A 88 -7.89 -11.13 -9.40
N ARG A 89 -7.98 -9.90 -9.93
CA ARG A 89 -6.81 -9.19 -10.46
C ARG A 89 -5.88 -8.68 -9.35
N GLY A 90 -6.43 -8.34 -8.18
CA GLY A 90 -5.65 -8.00 -6.98
C GLY A 90 -4.67 -9.10 -6.58
N PHE A 91 -5.09 -10.37 -6.65
CA PHE A 91 -4.21 -11.51 -6.33
C PHE A 91 -2.98 -11.60 -7.24
N PHE A 92 -3.15 -11.34 -8.54
CA PHE A 92 -2.04 -11.36 -9.52
C PHE A 92 -1.33 -10.00 -9.65
N ALA A 93 -1.82 -8.97 -8.96
CA ALA A 93 -1.30 -7.61 -9.06
C ALA A 93 0.20 -7.50 -8.72
N PRO A 94 0.75 -8.19 -7.70
CA PRO A 94 2.18 -8.12 -7.41
C PRO A 94 3.06 -8.65 -8.56
N ALA A 95 2.63 -9.73 -9.23
CA ALA A 95 3.39 -10.29 -10.36
C ALA A 95 3.42 -9.35 -11.55
N ASN A 96 2.29 -8.70 -11.85
CA ASN A 96 2.20 -7.71 -12.93
C ASN A 96 2.93 -6.40 -12.57
N ALA A 97 2.87 -5.99 -11.30
CA ALA A 97 3.54 -4.79 -10.79
C ALA A 97 5.06 -4.91 -10.81
N LEU A 98 5.62 -6.13 -10.70
CA LEU A 98 7.07 -6.35 -10.81
C LEU A 98 7.64 -5.90 -12.16
N LEU A 99 6.87 -6.06 -13.24
CA LEU A 99 7.29 -5.68 -14.59
C LEU A 99 7.28 -4.17 -14.81
N GLU A 100 6.42 -3.46 -14.07
CA GLU A 100 6.18 -2.01 -14.22
C GLU A 100 6.83 -1.17 -13.10
N LEU A 101 7.65 -1.80 -12.25
CA LEU A 101 8.22 -1.21 -11.03
C LEU A 101 8.98 0.10 -11.29
N THR A 102 9.67 0.20 -12.42
CA THR A 102 10.46 1.38 -12.80
C THR A 102 9.60 2.52 -13.32
N HIS A 103 8.43 2.24 -13.91
CA HIS A 103 7.67 3.21 -14.71
C HIS A 103 6.32 3.60 -14.07
N SER A 104 5.76 2.76 -13.22
CA SER A 104 4.46 2.98 -12.59
C SER A 104 4.60 3.20 -11.09
N TRP A 105 4.11 4.35 -10.64
CA TRP A 105 4.05 4.67 -9.22
C TRP A 105 3.13 3.70 -8.45
N MET A 106 1.97 3.39 -9.03
CA MET A 106 1.02 2.41 -8.50
C MET A 106 1.63 1.02 -8.37
N ALA A 107 2.47 0.61 -9.34
CA ALA A 107 3.15 -0.68 -9.28
C ALA A 107 4.11 -0.76 -8.07
N ARG A 108 4.82 0.32 -7.77
CA ARG A 108 5.65 0.41 -6.55
C ARG A 108 4.78 0.30 -5.29
N GLY A 109 3.67 1.03 -5.24
CA GLY A 109 2.68 0.93 -4.15
C GLY A 109 2.25 -0.52 -3.90
N ILE A 110 1.84 -1.24 -4.94
CA ILE A 110 1.44 -2.66 -4.86
C ILE A 110 2.57 -3.54 -4.29
N ILE A 111 3.81 -3.35 -4.75
CA ILE A 111 4.96 -4.14 -4.29
C ILE A 111 5.28 -3.88 -2.81
N PHE A 112 5.31 -2.62 -2.38
CA PHE A 112 5.66 -2.28 -1.01
C PHE A 112 4.54 -2.58 -0.03
N VAL A 113 3.27 -2.35 -0.39
CA VAL A 113 2.11 -2.74 0.43
C VAL A 113 1.99 -4.27 0.50
N GLY A 114 2.19 -4.97 -0.61
CA GLY A 114 2.22 -6.43 -0.63
C GLY A 114 3.39 -7.02 0.17
N GLY A 115 4.57 -6.40 0.07
CA GLY A 115 5.73 -6.75 0.90
C GLY A 115 5.46 -6.49 2.39
N LEU A 116 4.82 -5.37 2.72
CA LEU A 116 4.43 -5.05 4.08
C LEU A 116 3.47 -6.11 4.65
N LEU A 117 2.47 -6.52 3.88
CA LEU A 117 1.55 -7.60 4.25
C LEU A 117 2.28 -8.94 4.48
N LEU A 118 3.16 -9.33 3.55
CA LEU A 118 3.91 -10.58 3.64
C LEU A 118 4.83 -10.61 4.86
N PHE A 119 5.65 -9.56 5.03
CA PHE A 119 6.64 -9.54 6.11
C PHE A 119 6.01 -9.27 7.47
N SER A 120 4.92 -8.49 7.56
CA SER A 120 4.17 -8.33 8.80
C SER A 120 3.52 -9.66 9.22
N PHE A 121 2.96 -10.43 8.28
CA PHE A 121 2.41 -11.75 8.54
C PHE A 121 3.46 -12.73 9.05
N LEU A 122 4.56 -12.91 8.31
CA LEU A 122 5.63 -13.83 8.69
C LEU A 122 6.24 -13.46 10.04
N PHE A 123 6.47 -12.16 10.28
CA PHE A 123 6.99 -11.68 11.56
C PHE A 123 6.00 -11.92 12.70
N MET A 124 4.72 -11.64 12.49
CA MET A 124 3.66 -11.90 13.47
C MET A 124 3.59 -13.40 13.81
N VAL A 125 3.64 -14.29 12.82
CA VAL A 125 3.65 -15.74 13.06
C VAL A 125 4.84 -16.15 13.92
N LEU A 126 6.05 -15.67 13.63
CA LEU A 126 7.22 -15.96 14.47
C LEU A 126 7.04 -15.50 15.91
N LYS A 127 6.45 -14.33 16.13
CA LYS A 127 6.23 -13.77 17.47
C LYS A 127 5.10 -14.46 18.22
N VAL A 128 4.04 -14.86 17.53
CA VAL A 128 2.94 -15.64 18.11
C VAL A 128 3.44 -17.01 18.57
N LEU A 129 4.23 -17.68 17.74
CA LEU A 129 4.85 -18.99 18.02
C LEU A 129 6.04 -18.91 19.00
N ASN A 130 6.38 -17.73 19.51
CA ASN A 130 7.52 -17.50 20.41
C ASN A 130 8.84 -18.08 19.87
N ASN A 131 9.11 -17.92 18.56
CA ASN A 131 10.32 -18.42 17.93
C ASN A 131 11.59 -17.81 18.56
N LYS A 132 12.54 -18.65 18.94
CA LYS A 132 13.81 -18.26 19.56
C LYS A 132 14.92 -17.98 18.56
N ASN A 133 14.72 -18.25 17.27
CA ASN A 133 15.73 -17.99 16.24
C ASN A 133 15.88 -16.47 16.01
N VAL A 134 16.94 -15.90 16.59
CA VAL A 134 17.25 -14.47 16.55
C VAL A 134 17.46 -13.99 15.11
N VAL A 135 18.16 -14.77 14.29
CA VAL A 135 18.45 -14.40 12.89
C VAL A 135 17.16 -14.28 12.10
N ALA A 136 16.28 -15.27 12.18
CA ALA A 136 14.99 -15.24 11.48
C ALA A 136 14.11 -14.06 11.94
N ASN A 137 14.06 -13.80 13.25
CA ASN A 137 13.32 -12.68 13.80
C ASN A 137 13.87 -11.33 13.30
N TRP A 138 15.19 -11.15 13.30
CA TRP A 138 15.83 -9.92 12.83
C TRP A 138 15.67 -9.72 11.34
N THR A 139 15.86 -10.76 10.52
CA THR A 139 15.67 -10.68 9.07
C THR A 139 14.24 -10.23 8.74
N LEU A 140 13.22 -10.85 9.34
CA LEU A 140 11.84 -10.46 9.08
C LEU A 140 11.47 -9.09 9.66
N ALA A 141 12.03 -8.72 10.82
CA ALA A 141 11.87 -7.38 11.38
C ALA A 141 12.44 -6.30 10.45
N ILE A 142 13.64 -6.52 9.91
CA ILE A 142 14.31 -5.59 8.98
C ILE A 142 13.53 -5.49 7.68
N LEU A 143 13.12 -6.62 7.09
CA LEU A 143 12.32 -6.62 5.86
C LEU A 143 10.96 -5.93 6.05
N GLY A 144 10.28 -6.18 7.18
CA GLY A 144 9.04 -5.50 7.51
C GLY A 144 9.21 -4.01 7.80
N LEU A 145 10.31 -3.61 8.43
CA LEU A 145 10.66 -2.21 8.64
C LEU A 145 10.86 -1.49 7.30
N ILE A 146 11.66 -2.08 6.40
CA ILE A 146 11.92 -1.53 5.07
C ILE A 146 10.60 -1.41 4.30
N ALA A 147 9.81 -2.48 4.26
CA ALA A 147 8.52 -2.47 3.59
C ALA A 147 7.57 -1.42 4.17
N GLY A 148 7.55 -1.23 5.50
CA GLY A 148 6.71 -0.23 6.16
C GLY A 148 7.12 1.22 5.87
N ILE A 149 8.43 1.51 5.84
CA ILE A 149 8.93 2.84 5.47
C ILE A 149 8.60 3.14 4.01
N PHE A 150 8.86 2.20 3.11
CA PHE A 150 8.59 2.44 1.70
C PHE A 150 7.09 2.51 1.42
N SER A 151 6.26 1.60 1.96
CA SER A 151 4.81 1.65 1.72
C SER A 151 4.20 2.98 2.14
N THR A 152 4.60 3.51 3.30
CA THR A 152 4.13 4.82 3.78
C THR A 152 4.64 5.98 2.94
N THR A 153 5.90 5.93 2.51
CA THR A 153 6.49 6.95 1.63
C THR A 153 5.80 6.96 0.27
N TYR A 154 5.53 5.78 -0.31
CA TYR A 154 4.86 5.67 -1.61
C TYR A 154 3.40 6.15 -1.56
N SER A 155 2.66 5.79 -0.51
CA SER A 155 1.33 6.34 -0.26
C SER A 155 1.32 7.87 -0.14
N GLY A 156 2.42 8.48 0.30
CA GLY A 156 2.58 9.93 0.41
C GLY A 156 2.69 10.64 -0.94
N PHE A 157 3.50 10.14 -1.89
CA PHE A 157 3.59 10.78 -3.21
C PHE A 157 2.51 10.33 -4.20
N GLU A 158 1.60 9.42 -3.86
CA GLU A 158 0.38 9.20 -4.66
C GLU A 158 -0.44 10.49 -4.79
N LEU A 159 -0.26 11.44 -3.87
CA LEU A 159 -1.00 12.69 -3.77
C LEU A 159 -0.17 13.96 -4.07
N ALA A 160 1.13 13.81 -4.40
CA ALA A 160 2.08 14.93 -4.60
C ALA A 160 2.40 15.15 -6.07
#